data_AF-A0A0C5WAI0-F1
#
_entry.id   AF-A0A0C5WAI0-F1
#
_cell.length_a   1.000
_cell.length_b   1.000
_cell.length_c   1.000
_cell.angle_alpha   90.00
_cell.angle_beta   90.00
_cell.angle_gamma   90.00
#
_symmetry.space_group_name_H-M   'P 1'
#
loop_
_entity.id
_entity.type
_entity.pdbx_description
1 polymer ?
#
loop_
_entity_poly.entity_id
_entity_poly.type
_entity_poly.pdbx_seq_one_letter_code
_entity_poly.pdbx_strand_id
1 'polypeptide(L)'
;MFTGKGNSSRNISILFFILCTFIFIEKSVAKDKISDISDLNLNDIAYLWPTPKSQDDVNALISADFLINDGELWPEEKFNDVIHFAENKVNGKDASGNIVKISFVSGVGVFEGQLRKRKSWKVVGFRVDPSAPSASPESIEQWGSIPQIRLVLQPVTVNESGVVTIHDMTAHLPFNFVLNTTWPFQPDKIAFEKILNDLLTLKKSQQQMQASSQLEGPLNVNSNLLTKNFADQVKAFLHDNLSASRLEFISFMGTANSDQWIFFNLASNALSPNSQLLHVKPSSTSGFVGNRIGNNVNQNFDNCNGISTAVLFNNGIDTELGNTVQCVDSAATSPALPKLQDIPNIIANPVNSNVMNTDCVSCHTESTRRSILKLTTVSADQLQLPEFEPYVMDDLLPKDKWNVRNFGWFTKDVLTDPKPIISTRAANETASSLKFIKEHYAN
;
A
#
# COMPACT_ATOMS: atom_id res chain seq x y z
N MET A 1 -99.75 -22.79 32.48
CA MET A 1 -98.59 -23.56 31.94
C MET A 1 -97.73 -22.56 31.18
N PHE A 2 -96.55 -22.26 31.75
CA PHE A 2 -95.45 -21.38 31.31
C PHE A 2 -95.72 -20.06 30.57
N THR A 3 -95.39 -18.98 31.30
CA THR A 3 -95.20 -17.60 30.84
C THR A 3 -93.75 -17.33 30.43
N GLY A 4 -93.54 -16.52 29.38
CA GLY A 4 -92.61 -15.38 29.48
C GLY A 4 -91.25 -15.43 28.76
N LYS A 5 -91.13 -14.48 27.80
CA LYS A 5 -90.01 -13.54 27.52
C LYS A 5 -88.67 -14.04 26.93
N GLY A 6 -88.25 -13.35 25.85
CA GLY A 6 -86.85 -13.22 25.47
C GLY A 6 -86.65 -12.65 24.06
N ASN A 7 -86.42 -11.34 23.95
CA ASN A 7 -86.13 -10.58 22.73
C ASN A 7 -84.86 -11.08 22.00
N SER A 8 -84.91 -11.13 20.67
CA SER A 8 -83.73 -11.27 19.79
C SER A 8 -83.64 -10.05 18.86
N SER A 9 -82.65 -9.20 19.13
CA SER A 9 -82.21 -8.08 18.29
C SER A 9 -81.56 -8.57 16.99
N ARG A 10 -81.96 -8.01 15.84
CA ARG A 10 -81.30 -8.24 14.54
C ARG A 10 -80.20 -7.20 14.29
N ASN A 11 -79.06 -7.71 13.85
CA ASN A 11 -77.81 -7.03 13.57
C ASN A 11 -77.91 -6.01 12.42
N ILE A 12 -77.37 -4.82 12.65
CA ILE A 12 -77.00 -3.83 11.63
C ILE A 12 -75.60 -4.22 11.13
N SER A 13 -75.46 -4.50 9.83
CA SER A 13 -74.15 -4.69 9.19
C SER A 13 -73.53 -3.34 8.91
N ILE A 14 -72.47 -2.99 9.67
CA ILE A 14 -71.61 -1.84 9.39
C ILE A 14 -70.43 -2.34 8.55
N LEU A 15 -70.34 -1.82 7.33
CA LEU A 15 -69.25 -2.04 6.39
C LEU A 15 -68.06 -1.15 6.82
N PHE A 16 -67.03 -1.73 7.44
CA PHE A 16 -65.78 -1.05 7.77
C PHE A 16 -64.83 -1.14 6.57
N PHE A 17 -64.64 -0.02 5.86
CA PHE A 17 -63.55 0.17 4.91
C PHE A 17 -62.28 0.48 5.72
N ILE A 18 -61.38 -0.50 5.86
CA ILE A 18 -60.03 -0.28 6.40
C ILE A 18 -59.18 0.28 5.26
N LEU A 19 -59.01 1.60 5.26
CA LEU A 19 -58.03 2.28 4.43
C LEU A 19 -56.65 2.09 5.08
N CYS A 20 -55.91 1.06 4.65
CA CYS A 20 -54.49 0.91 5.01
C CYS A 20 -53.68 2.02 4.35
N THR A 21 -53.45 3.10 5.09
CA THR A 21 -52.45 4.12 4.72
C THR A 21 -51.07 3.51 4.96
N PHE A 22 -50.42 3.04 3.90
CA PHE A 22 -48.98 2.80 3.92
C PHE A 22 -48.29 4.16 4.07
N ILE A 23 -47.92 4.51 5.30
CA ILE A 23 -46.95 5.57 5.53
C ILE A 23 -45.59 5.00 5.13
N PHE A 24 -45.22 5.19 3.87
CA PHE A 24 -43.81 5.14 3.48
C PHE A 24 -43.13 6.29 4.22
N ILE A 25 -42.47 5.97 5.33
CA ILE A 25 -41.40 6.81 5.85
C ILE A 25 -40.26 6.64 4.86
N GLU A 26 -40.29 7.42 3.78
CA GLU A 26 -39.05 7.77 3.08
C GLU A 26 -38.18 8.46 4.14
N LYS A 27 -37.25 7.72 4.72
CA LYS A 27 -36.04 8.34 5.26
C LYS A 27 -35.44 9.07 4.07
N SER A 28 -35.69 10.37 4.03
CA SER A 28 -34.82 11.34 3.38
C SER A 28 -33.41 10.99 3.85
N VAL A 29 -32.70 10.21 3.04
CA VAL A 29 -31.26 10.20 3.06
C VAL A 29 -30.95 11.61 2.58
N ALA A 30 -30.76 12.52 3.53
CA ALA A 30 -30.07 13.75 3.24
C ALA A 30 -28.84 13.31 2.44
N LYS A 31 -28.75 13.74 1.18
CA LYS A 31 -27.48 13.72 0.47
C LYS A 31 -26.62 14.65 1.30
N ASP A 32 -25.93 14.08 2.29
CA ASP A 32 -24.89 14.79 3.02
C ASP A 32 -23.99 15.32 1.91
N LYS A 33 -24.03 16.65 1.79
CA LYS A 33 -23.27 17.37 0.80
C LYS A 33 -21.83 16.93 1.04
N ILE A 34 -21.21 16.32 0.03
CA ILE A 34 -19.83 15.85 0.09
C ILE A 34 -19.03 16.95 0.78
N SER A 35 -18.44 16.63 1.94
CA SER A 35 -17.50 17.56 2.58
C SER A 35 -16.40 17.83 1.57
N ASP A 36 -15.93 19.08 1.50
CA ASP A 36 -15.04 19.51 0.44
C ASP A 36 -13.77 18.65 0.38
N ILE A 37 -13.70 17.75 -0.60
CA ILE A 37 -12.56 16.82 -0.79
C ILE A 37 -11.25 17.60 -1.03
N SER A 38 -11.34 18.89 -1.39
CA SER A 38 -10.17 19.76 -1.50
C SER A 38 -9.41 19.94 -0.18
N ASP A 39 -10.08 19.69 0.97
CA ASP A 39 -9.48 19.75 2.30
C ASP A 39 -8.47 18.62 2.56
N LEU A 40 -8.50 17.50 1.81
CA LEU A 40 -7.54 16.41 2.00
C LEU A 40 -6.10 16.86 1.68
N ASN A 41 -5.15 16.40 2.48
CA ASN A 41 -3.71 16.54 2.28
C ASN A 41 -3.02 15.16 2.16
N LEU A 42 -1.68 15.15 2.04
CA LEU A 42 -0.91 13.91 1.86
C LEU A 42 -1.10 12.91 3.01
N ASN A 43 -1.09 13.40 4.26
CA ASN A 43 -1.22 12.57 5.47
C ASN A 43 -2.67 12.13 5.75
N ASP A 44 -3.65 12.66 5.00
CA ASP A 44 -5.04 12.23 5.09
C ASP A 44 -5.37 11.04 4.17
N ILE A 45 -4.50 10.75 3.20
CA ILE A 45 -4.64 9.61 2.28
C ILE A 45 -3.50 8.59 2.42
N ALA A 46 -2.52 8.85 3.28
CA ALA A 46 -1.44 7.93 3.62
C ALA A 46 -1.11 8.01 5.11
N TYR A 47 -1.29 6.90 5.82
CA TYR A 47 -1.10 6.82 7.27
C TYR A 47 0.08 5.91 7.59
N LEU A 48 1.05 6.42 8.35
CA LEU A 48 2.18 5.66 8.87
C LEU A 48 2.14 5.66 10.40
N TRP A 49 2.12 4.48 11.01
CA TRP A 49 2.17 4.36 12.46
C TRP A 49 3.56 4.71 13.00
N PRO A 50 3.64 5.31 14.20
CA PRO A 50 4.88 5.36 14.95
C PRO A 50 5.38 3.95 15.30
N THR A 51 6.68 3.79 15.43
CA THR A 51 7.30 2.53 15.82
C THR A 51 6.86 2.14 17.24
N PRO A 52 6.29 0.94 17.46
CA PRO A 52 5.87 0.49 18.78
C PRO A 52 7.09 0.29 19.69
N LYS A 53 6.97 0.72 20.95
CA LYS A 53 8.05 0.63 21.95
C LYS A 53 7.69 -0.30 23.12
N SER A 54 6.42 -0.66 23.25
CA SER A 54 5.88 -1.47 24.33
C SER A 54 4.89 -2.51 23.83
N GLN A 55 4.57 -3.49 24.68
CA GLN A 55 3.51 -4.46 24.43
C GLN A 55 2.15 -3.78 24.19
N ASP A 56 1.87 -2.69 24.91
CA ASP A 56 0.61 -1.96 24.76
C ASP A 56 0.52 -1.27 23.41
N ASP A 57 1.63 -0.70 22.91
CA ASP A 57 1.69 -0.16 21.55
C ASP A 57 1.40 -1.27 20.53
N VAL A 58 2.02 -2.45 20.67
CA VAL A 58 1.82 -3.60 19.77
C VAL A 58 0.37 -4.12 19.81
N ASN A 59 -0.27 -4.07 20.98
CA ASN A 59 -1.67 -4.45 21.16
C ASN A 59 -2.64 -3.40 20.57
N ALA A 60 -2.24 -2.13 20.51
CA ALA A 60 -3.03 -1.07 19.90
C ALA A 60 -3.10 -1.19 18.37
N LEU A 61 -2.04 -1.73 17.75
CA LEU A 61 -1.96 -1.96 16.30
C LEU A 61 -3.03 -2.91 15.77
N ILE A 62 -3.39 -2.73 14.50
CA ILE A 62 -4.33 -3.58 13.78
C ILE A 62 -3.60 -4.84 13.34
N SER A 63 -4.13 -6.01 13.66
CA SER A 63 -3.50 -7.30 13.34
C SER A 63 -4.06 -7.88 12.04
N ALA A 64 -3.32 -8.80 11.40
CA ALA A 64 -3.76 -9.41 10.16
C ALA A 64 -5.04 -10.26 10.28
N ASP A 65 -5.37 -10.71 11.49
CA ASP A 65 -6.64 -11.39 11.84
C ASP A 65 -7.76 -10.42 12.25
N PHE A 66 -7.58 -9.11 12.04
CA PHE A 66 -8.63 -8.12 12.28
C PHE A 66 -9.84 -8.41 11.38
N LEU A 67 -11.03 -8.44 11.99
CA LEU A 67 -12.28 -8.64 11.28
C LEU A 67 -12.65 -7.40 10.46
N ILE A 68 -13.02 -7.63 9.21
CA ILE A 68 -13.58 -6.65 8.28
C ILE A 68 -14.97 -7.14 7.84
N ASN A 69 -15.71 -6.31 7.09
CA ASN A 69 -17.13 -6.54 6.77
C ASN A 69 -17.56 -7.99 6.44
N ASP A 70 -16.76 -8.73 5.66
CA ASP A 70 -17.07 -10.07 5.16
C ASP A 70 -15.96 -11.10 5.45
N GLY A 71 -15.08 -10.84 6.42
CA GLY A 71 -14.01 -11.77 6.76
C GLY A 71 -12.90 -11.16 7.61
N GLU A 72 -11.67 -11.54 7.29
CA GLU A 72 -10.47 -11.06 7.96
C GLU A 72 -9.62 -10.24 6.99
N LEU A 73 -8.87 -9.27 7.51
CA LEU A 73 -7.95 -8.44 6.74
C LEU A 73 -6.98 -9.30 5.91
N TRP A 74 -6.39 -10.32 6.52
CA TRP A 74 -5.62 -11.35 5.83
C TRP A 74 -6.22 -12.72 6.15
N PRO A 75 -7.03 -13.30 5.24
CA PRO A 75 -7.64 -14.60 5.42
C PRO A 75 -6.60 -15.68 5.73
N GLU A 76 -6.91 -16.56 6.69
CA GLU A 76 -5.98 -17.57 7.20
C GLU A 76 -5.35 -18.45 6.12
N GLU A 77 -6.15 -18.93 5.17
CA GLU A 77 -5.69 -19.74 4.04
C GLU A 77 -4.64 -18.99 3.22
N LYS A 78 -4.96 -17.77 2.78
CA LYS A 78 -4.05 -16.92 2.01
C LYS A 78 -2.78 -16.58 2.79
N PHE A 79 -2.88 -16.38 4.10
CA PHE A 79 -1.71 -16.13 4.96
C PHE A 79 -0.80 -17.37 5.00
N ASN A 80 -1.38 -18.54 5.28
CA ASN A 80 -0.63 -19.79 5.33
C ASN A 80 0.04 -20.11 4.00
N ASP A 81 -0.61 -19.82 2.87
CA ASP A 81 -0.03 -19.99 1.54
C ASP A 81 1.21 -19.09 1.32
N VAL A 82 1.11 -17.81 1.69
CA VAL A 82 2.25 -16.87 1.58
C VAL A 82 3.41 -17.29 2.47
N ILE A 83 3.14 -17.64 3.73
CA ILE A 83 4.17 -18.09 4.67
C ILE A 83 4.80 -19.41 4.19
N HIS A 84 3.99 -20.38 3.77
CA HIS A 84 4.47 -21.64 3.22
C HIS A 84 5.36 -21.42 1.98
N PHE A 85 4.94 -20.54 1.08
CA PHE A 85 5.70 -20.19 -0.12
C PHE A 85 7.04 -19.54 0.23
N ALA A 86 7.04 -18.54 1.13
CA ALA A 86 8.23 -17.85 1.61
C ALA A 86 9.26 -18.80 2.25
N GLU A 87 8.81 -19.77 3.04
CA GLU A 87 9.69 -20.71 3.76
C GLU A 87 10.25 -21.83 2.86
N ASN A 88 9.43 -22.32 1.93
CA ASN A 88 9.69 -23.60 1.26
C ASN A 88 10.00 -23.47 -0.23
N LYS A 89 9.47 -22.45 -0.90
CA LYS A 89 9.53 -22.32 -2.37
C LYS A 89 10.46 -21.20 -2.82
N VAL A 90 10.53 -20.13 -2.04
CA VAL A 90 11.38 -18.97 -2.30
C VAL A 90 12.82 -19.28 -1.86
N ASN A 91 13.71 -19.53 -2.82
CA ASN A 91 15.11 -19.84 -2.55
C ASN A 91 16.04 -18.98 -3.41
N GLY A 92 16.84 -18.16 -2.74
CA GLY A 92 18.03 -17.48 -3.23
C GLY A 92 19.22 -18.41 -3.43
N LYS A 93 20.23 -17.93 -4.15
CA LYS A 93 21.60 -18.45 -4.06
C LYS A 93 22.54 -17.29 -3.75
N ASP A 94 23.50 -17.42 -2.84
CA ASP A 94 24.50 -16.38 -2.56
C ASP A 94 25.61 -16.33 -3.62
N ALA A 95 26.67 -15.54 -3.40
CA ALA A 95 27.81 -15.45 -4.32
C ALA A 95 28.61 -16.77 -4.41
N SER A 96 28.55 -17.60 -3.38
CA SER A 96 29.18 -18.91 -3.31
C SER A 96 28.28 -20.03 -3.84
N GLY A 97 27.06 -19.70 -4.29
CA GLY A 97 26.08 -20.65 -4.80
C GLY A 97 25.24 -21.35 -3.73
N ASN A 98 25.37 -20.99 -2.45
CA ASN A 98 24.60 -21.59 -1.35
C ASN A 98 23.16 -21.11 -1.38
N ILE A 99 22.22 -22.00 -1.06
CA ILE A 99 20.80 -21.62 -0.97
C ILE A 99 20.61 -20.61 0.17
N VAL A 100 19.91 -19.51 -0.12
CA VAL A 100 19.53 -18.48 0.86
C VAL A 100 18.01 -18.41 0.91
N LYS A 101 17.43 -18.19 2.10
CA LYS A 101 15.98 -18.13 2.30
C LYS A 101 15.63 -16.93 3.15
N ILE A 102 14.39 -16.44 3.01
CA ILE A 102 13.85 -15.44 3.93
C ILE A 102 13.97 -16.00 5.35
N SER A 103 14.59 -15.23 6.25
CA SER A 103 14.82 -15.72 7.61
C SER A 103 13.57 -15.53 8.46
N PHE A 104 12.92 -16.65 8.81
CA PHE A 104 11.89 -16.70 9.86
C PHE A 104 12.49 -16.98 11.25
N VAL A 105 13.81 -16.82 11.36
CA VAL A 105 14.57 -17.00 12.59
C VAL A 105 15.26 -15.66 12.86
N SER A 106 14.71 -14.85 13.76
CA SER A 106 15.50 -13.76 14.35
C SER A 106 16.74 -14.37 15.01
N GLY A 107 17.89 -13.67 15.02
CA GLY A 107 19.18 -14.18 15.53
C GLY A 107 19.21 -14.75 16.96
N VAL A 108 18.10 -14.75 17.68
CA VAL A 108 17.90 -15.38 19.00
C VAL A 108 17.00 -16.63 18.99
N GLY A 109 16.42 -17.07 17.86
CA GLY A 109 15.54 -18.24 17.79
C GLY A 109 14.20 -18.15 18.56
N VAL A 110 14.02 -17.12 19.40
CA VAL A 110 12.88 -16.95 20.32
C VAL A 110 11.54 -16.71 19.59
N PHE A 111 11.56 -16.20 18.36
CA PHE A 111 10.36 -15.68 17.69
C PHE A 111 9.84 -16.52 16.52
N GLU A 112 10.47 -17.65 16.19
CA GLU A 112 10.12 -18.43 14.99
C GLU A 112 8.63 -18.82 14.94
N GLY A 113 8.09 -19.32 16.06
CA GLY A 113 6.67 -19.68 16.15
C GLY A 113 5.72 -18.49 16.19
N GLN A 114 6.19 -17.28 16.53
CA GLN A 114 5.36 -16.07 16.54
C GLN A 114 5.19 -15.49 15.13
N LEU A 115 6.22 -15.58 14.29
CA LEU A 115 6.16 -15.08 12.91
C LEU A 115 5.14 -15.80 12.03
N ARG A 116 4.77 -17.02 12.39
CA ARG A 116 3.71 -17.82 11.74
C ARG A 116 2.31 -17.53 12.27
N LYS A 117 2.13 -16.56 13.16
CA LYS A 117 0.83 -16.18 13.71
C LYS A 117 0.37 -14.87 13.09
N ARG A 118 -0.83 -14.86 12.50
CA ARG A 118 -1.45 -13.64 11.94
C ARG A 118 -1.51 -12.48 12.93
N LYS A 119 -1.69 -12.77 14.22
CA LYS A 119 -1.66 -11.78 15.31
C LYS A 119 -0.35 -11.02 15.44
N SER A 120 0.77 -11.59 15.01
CA SER A 120 2.07 -10.93 15.02
C SER A 120 2.27 -10.03 13.81
N TRP A 121 1.46 -10.16 12.75
CA TRP A 121 1.52 -9.28 11.58
C TRP A 121 0.63 -8.06 11.81
N LYS A 122 1.25 -6.89 11.86
CA LYS A 122 0.60 -5.63 12.22
C LYS A 122 0.56 -4.70 11.03
N VAL A 123 -0.56 -4.00 10.85
CA VAL A 123 -0.64 -2.86 9.92
C VAL A 123 0.30 -1.78 10.43
N VAL A 124 1.32 -1.48 9.64
CA VAL A 124 2.29 -0.40 9.91
C VAL A 124 1.91 0.87 9.19
N GLY A 125 1.12 0.76 8.13
CA GLY A 125 0.63 1.88 7.38
C GLY A 125 -0.36 1.47 6.29
N PHE A 126 -1.05 2.46 5.74
CA PHE A 126 -1.89 2.26 4.55
C PHE A 126 -1.92 3.50 3.69
N ARG A 127 -2.31 3.32 2.42
CA ARG A 127 -2.61 4.41 1.50
C ARG A 127 -3.93 4.20 0.79
N VAL A 128 -4.58 5.29 0.41
CA VAL A 128 -5.76 5.30 -0.45
C VAL A 128 -5.35 5.87 -1.80
N ASP A 129 -5.28 5.00 -2.80
CA ASP A 129 -4.86 5.37 -4.15
C ASP A 129 -6.10 5.35 -5.08
N PRO A 130 -6.39 6.43 -5.84
CA PRO A 130 -7.55 6.48 -6.73
C PRO A 130 -7.37 5.67 -8.01
N SER A 131 -6.15 5.27 -8.33
CA SER A 131 -5.84 4.48 -9.52
C SER A 131 -4.50 3.78 -9.38
N ALA A 132 -4.50 2.46 -9.53
CA ALA A 132 -3.32 1.63 -9.77
C ALA A 132 -3.34 1.07 -11.21
N PRO A 133 -2.18 0.84 -11.84
CA PRO A 133 -0.82 0.99 -11.31
C PRO A 133 -0.30 2.44 -11.27
N SER A 134 -1.03 3.39 -11.86
CA SER A 134 -0.71 4.82 -11.86
C SER A 134 -1.99 5.65 -12.07
N ALA A 135 -1.97 6.90 -11.62
CA ALA A 135 -3.00 7.90 -11.87
C ALA A 135 -2.71 8.78 -13.12
N SER A 136 -1.68 8.44 -13.89
CA SER A 136 -1.39 9.12 -15.17
C SER A 136 -2.48 8.85 -16.22
N PRO A 137 -2.84 9.85 -17.05
CA PRO A 137 -3.82 9.68 -18.12
C PRO A 137 -3.50 8.50 -19.06
N GLU A 138 -2.24 8.33 -19.44
CA GLU A 138 -1.81 7.26 -20.35
C GLU A 138 -2.01 5.87 -19.74
N SER A 139 -1.71 5.72 -18.43
CA SER A 139 -1.93 4.45 -17.74
C SER A 139 -3.43 4.15 -17.61
N ILE A 140 -4.25 5.17 -17.34
CA ILE A 140 -5.70 5.03 -17.22
C ILE A 140 -6.34 4.69 -18.57
N GLU A 141 -5.90 5.31 -19.65
CA GLU A 141 -6.39 5.02 -21.01
C GLU A 141 -6.09 3.56 -21.38
N GLN A 142 -4.88 3.08 -21.05
CA GLN A 142 -4.45 1.73 -21.42
C GLN A 142 -5.05 0.62 -20.55
N TRP A 143 -5.07 0.80 -19.23
CA TRP A 143 -5.39 -0.27 -18.27
C TRP A 143 -6.70 -0.04 -17.51
N GLY A 144 -7.31 1.13 -17.66
CA GLY A 144 -8.37 1.60 -16.79
C GLY A 144 -7.83 2.10 -15.44
N SER A 145 -8.74 2.28 -14.49
CA SER A 145 -8.42 2.78 -13.15
C SER A 145 -8.83 1.74 -12.11
N ILE A 146 -7.89 1.42 -11.22
CA ILE A 146 -8.10 0.52 -10.08
C ILE A 146 -7.95 1.33 -8.80
N PRO A 147 -9.02 1.97 -8.28
CA PRO A 147 -8.97 2.54 -6.95
C PRO A 147 -8.71 1.44 -5.93
N GLN A 148 -7.89 1.72 -4.92
CA GLN A 148 -7.50 0.75 -3.91
C GLN A 148 -7.26 1.39 -2.54
N ILE A 149 -7.50 0.61 -1.49
CA ILE A 149 -6.87 0.83 -0.17
C ILE A 149 -5.75 -0.19 -0.07
N ARG A 150 -4.50 0.28 0.02
CA ARG A 150 -3.31 -0.58 0.11
C ARG A 150 -2.78 -0.58 1.53
N LEU A 151 -2.85 -1.74 2.18
CA LEU A 151 -2.28 -1.94 3.51
C LEU A 151 -0.83 -2.41 3.41
N VAL A 152 -0.01 -1.97 4.35
CA VAL A 152 1.35 -2.45 4.56
C VAL A 152 1.42 -3.11 5.93
N LEU A 153 1.84 -4.36 5.99
CA LEU A 153 1.93 -5.15 7.21
C LEU A 153 3.37 -5.60 7.46
N GLN A 154 3.80 -5.58 8.72
CA GLN A 154 5.08 -6.14 9.16
C GLN A 154 4.91 -7.01 10.41
N PRO A 155 5.74 -8.06 10.60
CA PRO A 155 5.72 -8.82 11.83
C PRO A 155 6.32 -8.02 12.98
N VAL A 156 5.61 -7.98 14.11
CA VAL A 156 6.07 -7.44 15.39
C VAL A 156 5.86 -8.49 16.46
N THR A 157 6.92 -8.79 17.21
CA THR A 157 6.90 -9.75 18.31
C THR A 157 7.33 -9.07 19.60
N VAL A 158 6.90 -9.65 20.71
CA VAL A 158 7.29 -9.18 22.05
C VAL A 158 7.77 -10.40 22.82
N ASN A 159 8.94 -10.31 23.46
CA ASN A 159 9.45 -11.39 24.31
C ASN A 159 8.87 -11.33 25.73
N GLU A 160 9.19 -12.32 26.55
CA GLU A 160 8.74 -12.40 27.95
C GLU A 160 9.18 -11.21 28.81
N SER A 161 10.29 -10.55 28.45
CA SER A 161 10.77 -9.34 29.10
C SER A 161 10.13 -8.04 28.58
N GLY A 162 9.15 -8.13 27.68
CA GLY A 162 8.46 -6.99 27.09
C GLY A 162 9.21 -6.27 25.98
N VAL A 163 10.34 -6.81 25.51
CA VAL A 163 11.12 -6.19 24.43
C VAL A 163 10.40 -6.41 23.10
N VAL A 164 10.07 -5.29 22.45
CA VAL A 164 9.47 -5.27 21.11
C VAL A 164 10.55 -5.51 20.04
N THR A 165 10.24 -6.38 19.08
CA THR A 165 11.09 -6.66 17.91
C THR A 165 10.25 -6.51 16.66
N ILE A 166 10.67 -5.60 15.78
CA ILE A 166 10.11 -5.44 14.44
C ILE A 166 10.98 -6.25 13.49
N HIS A 167 10.34 -7.12 12.72
CA HIS A 167 11.05 -7.99 11.80
C HIS A 167 11.09 -7.39 10.41
N ASP A 168 12.21 -7.59 9.73
CA ASP A 168 12.47 -6.98 8.43
C ASP A 168 11.81 -7.77 7.27
N MET A 169 10.51 -8.01 7.43
CA MET A 169 9.59 -8.56 6.43
C MET A 169 8.41 -7.62 6.25
N THR A 170 7.79 -7.64 5.06
CA THR A 170 6.62 -6.81 4.77
C THR A 170 5.69 -7.52 3.80
N ALA A 171 4.38 -7.37 4.02
CA ALA A 171 3.35 -7.75 3.08
C ALA A 171 2.52 -6.54 2.67
N HIS A 172 2.22 -6.40 1.38
CA HIS A 172 1.32 -5.40 0.82
C HIS A 172 0.02 -6.07 0.43
N LEU A 173 -1.09 -5.56 0.99
CA LEU A 173 -2.45 -6.08 0.79
C LEU A 173 -3.32 -4.96 0.18
N PRO A 174 -3.38 -4.87 -1.15
CA PRO A 174 -4.30 -3.99 -1.86
C PRO A 174 -5.70 -4.59 -1.98
N PHE A 175 -6.67 -3.79 -1.55
CA PHE A 175 -8.09 -4.05 -1.70
C PHE A 175 -8.63 -3.19 -2.83
N ASN A 176 -9.11 -3.81 -3.90
CA ASN A 176 -9.47 -3.13 -5.14
C ASN A 176 -10.96 -2.72 -5.18
N PHE A 177 -11.24 -1.57 -5.80
CA PHE A 177 -12.58 -1.02 -5.98
C PHE A 177 -12.92 -0.87 -7.46
N VAL A 178 -13.20 -2.00 -8.11
CA VAL A 178 -13.53 -2.09 -9.53
C VAL A 178 -14.85 -2.84 -9.74
N LEU A 179 -15.53 -2.54 -10.85
CA LEU A 179 -16.82 -3.14 -11.22
C LEU A 179 -16.68 -4.36 -12.15
N ASN A 180 -15.49 -4.61 -12.67
CA ASN A 180 -15.19 -5.66 -13.64
C ASN A 180 -13.86 -6.37 -13.32
N THR A 181 -13.66 -7.55 -13.89
CA THR A 181 -12.47 -8.40 -13.67
C THR A 181 -11.49 -8.42 -14.84
N THR A 182 -11.79 -7.69 -15.92
CA THR A 182 -10.98 -7.65 -17.15
C THR A 182 -10.59 -6.23 -17.52
N TRP A 183 -9.45 -6.06 -18.17
CA TRP A 183 -9.01 -4.76 -18.68
C TRP A 183 -9.90 -4.25 -19.84
N PRO A 184 -10.03 -2.91 -19.99
CA PRO A 184 -9.64 -1.89 -19.02
C PRO A 184 -10.55 -1.91 -17.78
N PHE A 185 -9.97 -1.73 -16.60
CA PHE A 185 -10.73 -1.75 -15.35
C PHE A 185 -11.60 -0.51 -15.18
N GLN A 186 -12.83 -0.75 -14.74
CA GLN A 186 -13.83 0.27 -14.46
C GLN A 186 -13.86 0.54 -12.95
N PRO A 187 -13.58 1.78 -12.50
CA PRO A 187 -13.58 2.12 -11.08
C PRO A 187 -15.00 2.06 -10.50
N ASP A 188 -15.15 1.48 -9.31
CA ASP A 188 -16.34 1.59 -8.48
C ASP A 188 -16.35 2.96 -7.79
N LYS A 189 -16.73 3.99 -8.57
CA LYS A 189 -16.68 5.39 -8.12
C LYS A 189 -17.52 5.64 -6.87
N ILE A 190 -18.68 4.98 -6.75
CA ILE A 190 -19.58 5.15 -5.60
C ILE A 190 -18.90 4.65 -4.33
N ALA A 191 -18.29 3.46 -4.36
CA ALA A 191 -17.55 2.95 -3.21
C ALA A 191 -16.33 3.82 -2.90
N PHE A 192 -15.63 4.32 -3.92
CA PHE A 192 -14.46 5.16 -3.70
C PHE A 192 -14.82 6.54 -3.13
N GLU A 193 -15.90 7.18 -3.59
CA GLU A 193 -16.42 8.43 -3.00
C GLU A 193 -16.81 8.25 -1.54
N LYS A 194 -17.39 7.09 -1.16
CA LYS A 194 -17.64 6.76 0.25
C LYS A 194 -16.34 6.75 1.06
N ILE A 195 -15.28 6.12 0.53
CA ILE A 195 -13.96 6.07 1.18
C ILE A 195 -13.43 7.49 1.41
N LEU A 196 -13.52 8.37 0.41
CA LEU A 196 -13.05 9.76 0.54
C LEU A 196 -13.84 10.53 1.61
N ASN A 197 -15.15 10.32 1.70
CA ASN A 197 -15.98 10.92 2.75
C ASN A 197 -15.61 10.41 4.16
N ASP A 198 -15.32 9.11 4.28
CA ASP A 198 -14.88 8.54 5.55
C ASP A 198 -13.47 9.05 5.94
N LEU A 199 -12.57 9.27 4.96
CA LEU A 199 -11.28 9.95 5.20
C LEU A 199 -11.46 11.39 5.70
N LEU A 200 -12.42 12.14 5.15
CA LEU A 200 -12.74 13.49 5.67
C LEU A 200 -13.26 13.45 7.10
N THR A 201 -13.99 12.40 7.47
CA THR A 201 -14.43 12.18 8.85
C THR A 201 -13.25 11.86 9.77
N LEU A 202 -12.28 11.04 9.31
CA LEU A 202 -11.02 10.83 10.04
C LEU A 202 -10.22 12.13 10.18
N LYS A 203 -10.08 12.92 9.11
CA LYS A 203 -9.40 14.22 9.15
C LYS A 203 -10.01 15.16 10.19
N LYS A 204 -11.34 15.30 10.22
CA LYS A 204 -12.05 16.13 11.22
C LYS A 204 -11.74 15.67 12.65
N SER A 205 -11.71 14.36 12.87
CA SER A 205 -11.40 13.80 14.18
C SER A 205 -9.94 13.99 14.56
N GLN A 206 -9.04 13.88 13.58
CA GLN A 206 -7.61 14.14 13.73
C GLN A 206 -7.35 15.60 14.09
N GLN A 207 -8.06 16.56 13.49
CA GLN A 207 -7.93 17.99 13.77
C GLN A 207 -8.25 18.37 15.22
N GLN A 208 -9.04 17.56 15.92
CA GLN A 208 -9.35 17.74 17.34
C GLN A 208 -8.22 17.27 18.27
N MET A 209 -7.15 16.68 17.73
CA MET A 209 -6.06 16.12 18.51
C MET A 209 -4.89 17.08 18.65
N GLN A 210 -4.10 16.90 19.72
CA GLN A 210 -3.00 17.79 20.06
C GLN A 210 -1.88 17.83 19.01
N ALA A 211 -1.66 16.73 18.27
CA ALA A 211 -0.62 16.63 17.26
C ALA A 211 -1.11 16.89 15.82
N SER A 212 -2.32 17.45 15.64
CA SER A 212 -2.94 17.65 14.32
C SER A 212 -2.12 18.54 13.37
N SER A 213 -1.44 19.56 13.89
CA SER A 213 -0.63 20.49 13.08
C SER A 213 0.61 19.85 12.47
N GLN A 214 1.07 18.70 12.95
CA GLN A 214 2.23 17.97 12.43
C GLN A 214 1.93 17.20 11.13
N LEU A 215 0.65 17.13 10.75
CA LEU A 215 0.16 16.35 9.62
C LEU A 215 -0.27 17.23 8.44
N GLU A 216 -0.11 18.55 8.56
CA GLU A 216 -0.17 19.44 7.41
C GLU A 216 1.19 19.48 6.71
N GLY A 217 1.19 19.37 5.38
CA GLY A 217 2.40 19.42 4.55
C GLY A 217 2.96 18.04 4.15
N PRO A 218 4.30 17.83 4.15
CA PRO A 218 4.93 16.59 3.70
C PRO A 218 4.41 15.36 4.43
N LEU A 219 4.54 14.19 3.80
CA LEU A 219 4.30 12.93 4.46
C LEU A 219 5.15 12.77 5.72
N ASN A 220 4.49 12.34 6.78
CA ASN A 220 5.06 12.19 8.10
C ASN A 220 4.45 10.98 8.82
N VAL A 221 5.00 10.67 10.00
CA VAL A 221 4.46 9.71 10.93
C VAL A 221 3.24 10.30 11.64
N ASN A 222 2.14 9.56 11.68
CA ASN A 222 0.93 10.00 12.34
C ASN A 222 0.92 9.62 13.83
N SER A 223 1.43 10.53 14.67
CA SER A 223 1.53 10.33 16.12
C SER A 223 0.17 10.17 16.83
N ASN A 224 -0.92 10.64 16.22
CA ASN A 224 -2.27 10.45 16.77
C ASN A 224 -2.68 8.97 16.81
N LEU A 225 -2.06 8.11 15.99
CA LEU A 225 -2.31 6.66 15.97
C LEU A 225 -1.86 5.93 17.24
N LEU A 226 -1.09 6.59 18.13
CA LEU A 226 -0.80 6.09 19.47
C LEU A 226 -1.95 6.33 20.44
N THR A 227 -2.87 7.24 20.12
CA THR A 227 -4.06 7.47 20.92
C THR A 227 -5.11 6.42 20.59
N LYS A 228 -5.60 5.73 21.62
CA LYS A 228 -6.59 4.66 21.44
C LYS A 228 -7.83 5.13 20.66
N ASN A 229 -8.32 6.34 20.96
CA ASN A 229 -9.51 6.89 20.29
C ASN A 229 -9.30 7.01 18.77
N PHE A 230 -8.18 7.61 18.32
CA PHE A 230 -7.94 7.72 16.88
C PHE A 230 -7.68 6.37 16.22
N ALA A 231 -6.88 5.52 16.86
CA ALA A 231 -6.59 4.19 16.36
C ALA A 231 -7.87 3.35 16.17
N ASP A 232 -8.84 3.47 17.08
CA ASP A 232 -10.13 2.80 16.97
C ASP A 232 -11.00 3.35 15.83
N GLN A 233 -10.92 4.66 15.55
CA GLN A 233 -11.60 5.25 14.39
C GLN A 233 -10.99 4.78 13.07
N VAL A 234 -9.66 4.66 13.01
CA VAL A 234 -8.97 4.07 11.85
C VAL A 234 -9.33 2.59 11.69
N LYS A 235 -9.46 1.84 12.78
CA LYS A 235 -9.99 0.46 12.74
C LYS A 235 -11.40 0.42 12.16
N ALA A 236 -12.28 1.31 12.61
CA ALA A 236 -13.65 1.40 12.07
C ALA A 236 -13.64 1.75 10.57
N PHE A 237 -12.83 2.72 10.15
CA PHE A 237 -12.64 3.05 8.73
C PHE A 237 -12.23 1.84 7.89
N LEU A 238 -11.25 1.06 8.34
CA LEU A 238 -10.81 -0.14 7.63
C LEU A 238 -11.87 -1.25 7.67
N HIS A 239 -12.53 -1.46 8.80
CA HIS A 239 -13.63 -2.42 8.91
C HIS A 239 -14.73 -2.13 7.88
N ASP A 240 -15.16 -0.87 7.82
CA ASP A 240 -16.32 -0.45 7.04
C ASP A 240 -16.06 -0.35 5.54
N ASN A 241 -14.80 -0.13 5.14
CA ASN A 241 -14.44 0.07 3.74
C ASN A 241 -13.71 -1.12 3.09
N LEU A 242 -13.20 -2.07 3.87
CA LEU A 242 -12.53 -3.25 3.31
C LEU A 242 -13.48 -4.45 3.21
N SER A 243 -13.16 -5.33 2.27
CA SER A 243 -13.80 -6.62 2.11
C SER A 243 -12.77 -7.66 1.65
N ALA A 244 -12.78 -8.84 2.24
CA ALA A 244 -11.89 -9.95 1.90
C ALA A 244 -12.04 -10.38 0.43
N SER A 245 -13.24 -10.21 -0.14
CA SER A 245 -13.49 -10.44 -1.57
C SER A 245 -12.76 -9.46 -2.50
N ARG A 246 -12.39 -8.28 -1.99
CA ARG A 246 -11.65 -7.25 -2.73
C ARG A 246 -10.12 -7.42 -2.66
N LEU A 247 -9.61 -8.37 -1.87
CA LEU A 247 -8.19 -8.69 -1.76
C LEU A 247 -7.74 -9.65 -2.88
N GLU A 248 -7.22 -9.08 -3.96
CA GLU A 248 -6.88 -9.82 -5.18
C GLU A 248 -5.45 -10.37 -5.20
N PHE A 249 -4.49 -9.60 -4.70
CA PHE A 249 -3.07 -9.97 -4.71
C PHE A 249 -2.41 -9.66 -3.38
N ILE A 250 -1.39 -10.43 -3.04
CA ILE A 250 -0.53 -10.17 -1.89
C ILE A 250 0.90 -10.10 -2.40
N SER A 251 1.57 -8.97 -2.21
CA SER A 251 3.01 -8.88 -2.44
C SER A 251 3.74 -9.02 -1.13
N PHE A 252 4.84 -9.77 -1.13
CA PHE A 252 5.63 -10.06 0.05
C PHE A 252 7.10 -9.76 -0.21
N MET A 253 7.78 -9.23 0.81
CA MET A 253 9.22 -9.01 0.79
C MET A 253 9.85 -9.38 2.12
N GLY A 254 11.08 -9.87 2.09
CA GLY A 254 11.84 -10.16 3.31
C GLY A 254 13.33 -10.26 3.06
N THR A 255 14.11 -10.10 4.12
CA THR A 255 15.55 -10.33 4.10
C THR A 255 15.88 -11.80 4.28
N ALA A 256 16.90 -12.23 3.56
CA ALA A 256 17.56 -13.51 3.71
C ALA A 256 18.89 -13.32 4.48
N ASN A 257 19.45 -14.38 5.05
CA ASN A 257 20.81 -14.34 5.63
C ASN A 257 21.78 -13.79 4.56
N SER A 258 22.72 -12.89 4.92
CA SER A 258 23.61 -12.15 3.98
C SER A 258 23.00 -10.94 3.25
N ASP A 259 21.98 -10.32 3.88
CA ASP A 259 21.43 -9.03 3.46
C ASP A 259 20.78 -9.05 2.05
N GLN A 260 20.35 -10.22 1.58
CA GLN A 260 19.67 -10.35 0.29
C GLN A 260 18.18 -10.16 0.46
N TRP A 261 17.57 -9.33 -0.40
CA TRP A 261 16.12 -9.16 -0.40
C TRP A 261 15.46 -10.08 -1.38
N ILE A 262 14.34 -10.66 -0.95
CA ILE A 262 13.51 -11.50 -1.80
C ILE A 262 12.10 -10.94 -1.87
N PHE A 263 11.58 -10.80 -3.09
CA PHE A 263 10.25 -10.29 -3.39
C PHE A 263 9.44 -11.35 -4.16
N PHE A 264 8.15 -11.45 -3.87
CA PHE A 264 7.21 -12.22 -4.67
C PHE A 264 5.79 -11.69 -4.48
N ASN A 265 4.87 -12.11 -5.35
CA ASN A 265 3.43 -11.89 -5.19
C ASN A 265 2.65 -13.19 -5.41
N LEU A 266 1.50 -13.32 -4.76
CA LEU A 266 0.54 -14.40 -4.97
C LEU A 266 -0.81 -13.77 -5.34
N ALA A 267 -1.37 -14.22 -6.45
CA ALA A 267 -2.74 -13.89 -6.82
C ALA A 267 -3.71 -14.84 -6.11
N SER A 268 -4.89 -14.35 -5.77
CA SER A 268 -5.95 -15.04 -5.03
C SER A 268 -6.27 -16.46 -5.52
N ASN A 269 -6.05 -16.77 -6.81
CA ASN A 269 -6.40 -18.04 -7.45
C ASN A 269 -5.21 -18.82 -8.05
N ALA A 270 -3.96 -18.39 -7.80
CA ALA A 270 -2.79 -19.00 -8.42
C ALA A 270 -1.79 -19.53 -7.36
N LEU A 271 -1.71 -20.87 -7.25
CA LEU A 271 -0.64 -21.58 -6.51
C LEU A 271 0.71 -21.55 -7.24
N SER A 272 0.76 -20.94 -8.42
CA SER A 272 1.98 -20.67 -9.17
C SER A 272 2.24 -19.17 -9.17
N PRO A 273 3.46 -18.73 -8.82
CA PRO A 273 3.81 -17.34 -8.92
C PRO A 273 3.60 -16.86 -10.36
N ASN A 274 2.83 -15.79 -10.54
CA ASN A 274 3.12 -14.80 -11.59
C ASN A 274 4.31 -13.92 -11.17
N SER A 275 5.05 -14.34 -10.15
CA SER A 275 5.97 -13.52 -9.39
C SER A 275 7.38 -13.58 -9.92
N GLN A 276 7.90 -12.38 -10.15
CA GLN A 276 9.31 -12.11 -10.25
C GLN A 276 9.93 -12.50 -8.89
N LEU A 277 10.39 -13.74 -8.73
CA LEU A 277 11.32 -14.12 -7.67
C LEU A 277 12.59 -13.28 -7.88
N LEU A 278 12.69 -12.16 -7.17
CA LEU A 278 13.77 -11.21 -7.36
C LEU A 278 14.73 -11.29 -6.18
N HIS A 279 15.99 -11.58 -6.48
CA HIS A 279 17.06 -11.56 -5.49
C HIS A 279 17.87 -10.29 -5.68
N VAL A 280 17.91 -9.45 -4.64
CA VAL A 280 18.84 -8.33 -4.60
C VAL A 280 20.08 -8.79 -3.88
N LYS A 281 21.21 -8.91 -4.59
CA LYS A 281 22.53 -8.99 -3.94
C LYS A 281 23.23 -7.65 -4.11
N PRO A 282 23.99 -7.19 -3.10
CA PRO A 282 25.08 -6.27 -3.39
C PRO A 282 26.04 -6.98 -4.34
N SER A 283 26.47 -6.28 -5.39
CA SER A 283 27.43 -6.75 -6.41
C SER A 283 26.94 -7.78 -7.45
N SER A 284 25.64 -8.13 -7.51
CA SER A 284 25.12 -8.90 -8.67
C SER A 284 24.39 -8.03 -9.67
N THR A 285 24.80 -8.14 -10.94
CA THR A 285 24.22 -7.48 -12.11
C THR A 285 22.86 -8.05 -12.53
N SER A 286 22.38 -9.13 -11.92
CA SER A 286 21.19 -9.86 -12.34
C SER A 286 19.97 -9.57 -11.44
N GLY A 287 19.38 -8.40 -11.61
CA GLY A 287 17.98 -8.14 -11.26
C GLY A 287 17.12 -8.26 -12.52
N PHE A 288 15.92 -8.85 -12.42
CA PHE A 288 14.99 -8.89 -13.56
C PHE A 288 14.45 -7.48 -13.82
N VAL A 289 14.34 -7.11 -15.10
CA VAL A 289 13.70 -5.88 -15.56
C VAL A 289 12.19 -6.12 -15.70
N GLY A 290 11.37 -5.11 -15.37
CA GLY A 290 9.92 -5.15 -15.59
C GLY A 290 9.55 -5.35 -17.06
N ASN A 291 8.27 -5.62 -17.35
CA ASN A 291 7.78 -5.80 -18.72
C ASN A 291 7.55 -4.45 -19.42
N ARG A 292 7.53 -4.44 -20.76
CA ARG A 292 7.32 -3.23 -21.57
C ARG A 292 5.95 -2.57 -21.32
N ILE A 293 5.92 -1.27 -21.06
CA ILE A 293 4.77 -0.40 -21.35
C ILE A 293 5.21 0.63 -22.40
N GLY A 294 4.43 0.80 -23.46
CA GLY A 294 4.72 1.77 -24.53
C GLY A 294 4.54 3.23 -24.12
N ASN A 295 5.29 3.72 -23.12
CA ASN A 295 5.47 5.15 -22.90
C ASN A 295 6.86 5.59 -23.42
N ASN A 296 7.03 6.88 -23.69
CA ASN A 296 8.25 7.42 -24.33
C ASN A 296 9.53 7.27 -23.48
N VAL A 297 9.41 6.99 -22.18
CA VAL A 297 10.55 6.88 -21.24
C VAL A 297 11.01 5.42 -21.07
N ASN A 298 10.12 4.44 -21.31
CA ASN A 298 10.36 3.00 -21.13
C ASN A 298 11.15 2.32 -22.25
N GLN A 299 11.60 3.06 -23.25
CA GLN A 299 12.42 2.51 -24.33
C GLN A 299 13.87 2.24 -23.89
N ASN A 300 14.20 2.27 -22.59
CA ASN A 300 15.57 2.64 -22.21
C ASN A 300 16.41 1.59 -21.49
N PHE A 301 15.93 0.44 -21.02
CA PHE A 301 16.85 -0.58 -20.47
C PHE A 301 16.39 -2.03 -20.65
N ASP A 302 17.40 -2.91 -20.81
CA ASP A 302 17.36 -4.35 -21.15
C ASP A 302 16.42 -4.70 -22.31
N ASN A 303 16.97 -4.66 -23.54
CA ASN A 303 16.19 -4.72 -24.77
C ASN A 303 15.04 -3.70 -24.83
N CYS A 304 15.16 -2.59 -24.09
CA CYS A 304 14.27 -1.42 -24.20
C CYS A 304 12.84 -1.71 -23.67
N ASN A 305 12.75 -2.50 -22.59
CA ASN A 305 11.49 -2.99 -22.01
C ASN A 305 11.17 -2.46 -20.61
N GLY A 306 12.03 -1.68 -19.95
CA GLY A 306 11.72 -1.11 -18.64
C GLY A 306 12.83 -0.26 -18.05
N ILE A 307 12.70 0.11 -16.77
CA ILE A 307 13.73 0.80 -16.00
C ILE A 307 14.04 0.06 -14.70
N SER A 308 15.31 -0.01 -14.34
CA SER A 308 15.77 -0.71 -13.14
C SER A 308 16.94 -0.01 -12.46
N THR A 309 16.93 -0.07 -11.13
CA THR A 309 18.08 0.31 -10.29
C THR A 309 19.23 -0.69 -10.35
N ALA A 310 19.08 -1.87 -10.96
CA ALA A 310 20.09 -2.93 -10.96
C ALA A 310 21.46 -2.45 -11.45
N VAL A 311 21.50 -1.65 -12.51
CA VAL A 311 22.74 -1.06 -13.04
C VAL A 311 23.46 -0.17 -12.01
N LEU A 312 22.72 0.41 -11.07
CA LEU A 312 23.27 1.26 -10.01
C LEU A 312 23.96 0.46 -8.89
N PHE A 313 23.91 -0.88 -8.92
CA PHE A 313 24.62 -1.75 -7.99
C PHE A 313 25.98 -2.21 -8.51
N ASN A 314 26.38 -1.79 -9.72
CA ASN A 314 27.67 -2.17 -10.32
C ASN A 314 28.85 -1.56 -9.57
N ASN A 315 29.95 -2.32 -9.49
CA ASN A 315 31.21 -1.80 -8.97
C ASN A 315 31.73 -0.69 -9.89
N GLY A 316 32.12 0.45 -9.31
CA GLY A 316 32.65 1.59 -10.09
C GLY A 316 31.60 2.53 -10.68
N ILE A 317 30.31 2.28 -10.43
CA ILE A 317 29.19 3.08 -10.96
C ILE A 317 29.34 4.58 -10.75
N ASP A 318 29.99 5.03 -9.67
CA ASP A 318 30.23 6.45 -9.37
C ASP A 318 30.95 7.19 -10.50
N THR A 319 31.81 6.51 -11.26
CA THR A 319 32.54 7.08 -12.41
C THR A 319 31.73 7.07 -13.71
N GLU A 320 30.61 6.35 -13.73
CA GLU A 320 29.78 6.12 -14.90
C GLU A 320 28.43 6.85 -14.83
N LEU A 321 28.09 7.48 -13.70
CA LEU A 321 26.78 8.14 -13.47
C LEU A 321 26.36 9.11 -14.58
N GLY A 322 27.33 9.77 -15.22
CA GLY A 322 27.09 10.71 -16.32
C GLY A 322 26.86 10.05 -17.68
N ASN A 323 27.10 8.75 -17.80
CA ASN A 323 26.90 8.00 -19.03
C ASN A 323 25.42 7.91 -19.36
N THR A 324 25.12 7.97 -20.64
CA THR A 324 23.79 7.65 -21.13
C THR A 324 23.49 6.20 -20.89
N VAL A 325 22.27 5.99 -20.51
CA VAL A 325 21.59 4.72 -20.48
C VAL A 325 21.70 4.01 -21.83
N GLN A 326 22.23 2.78 -21.86
CA GLN A 326 22.33 2.01 -23.11
C GLN A 326 21.04 1.22 -23.37
N CYS A 327 20.36 1.54 -24.48
CA CYS A 327 19.30 0.72 -25.08
C CYS A 327 19.89 -0.03 -26.30
N VAL A 328 19.63 -1.33 -26.40
CA VAL A 328 20.20 -2.21 -27.45
C VAL A 328 19.23 -2.39 -28.65
N ASP A 329 18.06 -1.74 -28.64
CA ASP A 329 17.13 -1.80 -29.77
C ASP A 329 17.53 -0.79 -30.85
N SER A 330 18.21 -1.30 -31.88
CA SER A 330 18.68 -0.56 -33.05
C SER A 330 17.58 0.02 -33.96
N ALA A 331 16.30 -0.21 -33.66
CA ALA A 331 15.18 0.18 -34.53
C ALA A 331 14.46 1.49 -34.14
N ALA A 332 14.73 2.07 -32.96
CA ALA A 332 14.06 3.30 -32.53
C ALA A 332 14.93 4.54 -32.79
N THR A 333 14.40 5.50 -33.55
CA THR A 333 14.92 6.88 -33.59
C THR A 333 14.71 7.50 -32.20
N SER A 334 15.75 7.46 -31.37
CA SER A 334 15.62 7.65 -29.92
C SER A 334 15.44 9.13 -29.53
N PRO A 335 14.56 9.46 -28.57
CA PRO A 335 14.65 10.69 -27.80
C PRO A 335 16.00 10.77 -27.05
N ALA A 336 16.33 11.92 -26.46
CA ALA A 336 17.54 12.04 -25.63
C ALA A 336 17.52 10.98 -24.52
N LEU A 337 18.48 10.05 -24.54
CA LEU A 337 18.58 8.98 -23.56
C LEU A 337 18.87 9.58 -22.17
N PRO A 338 18.20 9.11 -21.10
CA PRO A 338 18.51 9.56 -19.75
C PRO A 338 19.94 9.17 -19.37
N LYS A 339 20.48 9.78 -18.32
CA LYS A 339 21.74 9.35 -17.71
C LYS A 339 21.50 8.32 -16.62
N LEU A 340 22.53 7.55 -16.28
CA LEU A 340 22.44 6.59 -15.17
C LEU A 340 22.02 7.26 -13.85
N GLN A 341 22.50 8.48 -13.59
CA GLN A 341 22.08 9.27 -12.42
C GLN A 341 20.59 9.66 -12.40
N ASP A 342 19.89 9.65 -13.54
CA ASP A 342 18.48 10.05 -13.63
C ASP A 342 17.53 8.89 -13.29
N ILE A 343 18.04 7.65 -13.26
CA ILE A 343 17.25 6.43 -13.01
C ILE A 343 16.36 6.53 -11.76
N PRO A 344 16.86 6.99 -10.59
CA PRO A 344 16.00 7.09 -9.41
C PRO A 344 14.88 8.13 -9.58
N ASN A 345 15.08 9.22 -10.32
CA ASN A 345 14.04 10.22 -10.59
C ASN A 345 12.95 9.63 -11.48
N ILE A 346 13.35 8.92 -12.53
CA ILE A 346 12.42 8.25 -13.44
C ILE A 346 11.61 7.18 -12.69
N ILE A 347 12.26 6.34 -11.88
CA ILE A 347 11.57 5.33 -11.07
C ILE A 347 10.66 5.97 -10.04
N ALA A 348 11.09 7.02 -9.34
CA ALA A 348 10.26 7.67 -8.33
C ALA A 348 9.05 8.41 -8.94
N ASN A 349 9.07 8.74 -10.23
CA ASN A 349 7.97 9.46 -10.89
C ASN A 349 6.86 8.50 -11.37
N PRO A 350 5.64 8.56 -10.78
CA PRO A 350 4.54 7.66 -11.13
C PRO A 350 3.95 7.89 -12.53
N VAL A 351 4.27 9.02 -13.19
CA VAL A 351 3.92 9.27 -14.59
C VAL A 351 4.82 8.44 -15.52
N ASN A 352 6.10 8.31 -15.17
CA ASN A 352 7.08 7.62 -16.01
C ASN A 352 7.14 6.11 -15.69
N SER A 353 6.95 5.75 -14.43
CA SER A 353 7.23 4.40 -13.91
C SER A 353 6.07 3.85 -13.08
N ASN A 354 5.75 2.58 -13.21
CA ASN A 354 4.78 1.84 -12.41
C ASN A 354 5.12 0.33 -12.35
N VAL A 355 4.34 -0.45 -11.62
CA VAL A 355 4.63 -1.89 -11.41
C VAL A 355 4.65 -2.73 -12.69
N MET A 356 4.13 -2.21 -13.80
CA MET A 356 4.15 -2.92 -15.07
C MET A 356 5.47 -2.73 -15.83
N ASN A 357 6.16 -1.58 -15.70
CA ASN A 357 7.43 -1.26 -16.39
C ASN A 357 8.67 -1.15 -15.49
N THR A 358 8.48 -1.26 -14.18
CA THR A 358 9.53 -1.16 -13.18
C THR A 358 9.40 -2.34 -12.24
N ASP A 359 10.52 -3.02 -12.00
CA ASP A 359 10.53 -4.18 -11.11
C ASP A 359 10.30 -3.76 -9.64
N CYS A 360 9.78 -4.69 -8.82
CA CYS A 360 9.45 -4.39 -7.42
C CYS A 360 10.68 -3.98 -6.60
N VAL A 361 11.86 -4.51 -6.91
CA VAL A 361 13.11 -4.14 -6.21
C VAL A 361 13.39 -2.67 -6.46
N SER A 362 13.34 -2.23 -7.72
CA SER A 362 13.65 -0.87 -8.13
C SER A 362 12.74 0.17 -7.50
N CYS A 363 11.43 -0.12 -7.41
CA CYS A 363 10.48 0.71 -6.67
C CYS A 363 10.83 0.84 -5.17
N HIS A 364 11.57 -0.11 -4.62
CA HIS A 364 11.94 -0.20 -3.21
C HIS A 364 13.38 0.25 -2.91
N THR A 365 14.27 0.29 -3.91
CA THR A 365 15.69 0.62 -3.75
C THR A 365 16.05 2.01 -4.27
N GLU A 366 15.20 2.70 -5.04
CA GLU A 366 15.59 3.96 -5.69
C GLU A 366 16.09 5.01 -4.68
N SER A 367 15.37 5.19 -3.56
CA SER A 367 15.72 6.21 -2.55
C SER A 367 17.06 5.88 -1.88
N THR A 368 17.26 4.60 -1.58
CA THR A 368 18.51 4.13 -1.01
C THR A 368 19.68 4.27 -1.98
N ARG A 369 19.47 3.95 -3.27
CA ARG A 369 20.50 4.17 -4.30
C ARG A 369 20.81 5.65 -4.47
N ARG A 370 19.78 6.49 -4.53
CA ARG A 370 19.91 7.96 -4.56
C ARG A 370 20.74 8.47 -3.40
N SER A 371 20.45 8.02 -2.18
CA SER A 371 21.16 8.43 -0.98
C SER A 371 22.63 8.00 -0.99
N ILE A 372 22.90 6.71 -1.29
CA ILE A 372 24.27 6.16 -1.29
C ILE A 372 25.16 6.81 -2.34
N LEU A 373 24.61 7.00 -3.55
CA LEU A 373 25.30 7.64 -4.67
C LEU A 373 25.31 9.18 -4.55
N LYS A 374 24.69 9.73 -3.50
CA LYS A 374 24.59 11.18 -3.26
C LYS A 374 24.04 11.93 -4.47
N LEU A 375 23.02 11.36 -5.11
CA LEU A 375 22.38 11.95 -6.28
C LEU A 375 21.48 13.10 -5.82
N THR A 376 21.96 14.32 -6.03
CA THR A 376 21.25 15.56 -5.66
C THR A 376 20.69 16.32 -6.87
N THR A 377 20.91 15.80 -8.08
CA THR A 377 20.47 16.46 -9.32
C THR A 377 18.96 16.33 -9.49
N VAL A 378 18.30 17.49 -9.60
CA VAL A 378 16.94 17.61 -10.14
C VAL A 378 17.02 17.39 -11.64
N SER A 379 16.48 16.27 -12.14
CA SER A 379 16.38 16.01 -13.57
C SER A 379 14.98 16.34 -14.08
N ALA A 380 14.82 16.48 -15.40
CA ALA A 380 13.52 16.68 -16.03
C ALA A 380 12.51 15.54 -15.73
N ASP A 381 13.01 14.37 -15.31
CA ASP A 381 12.20 13.21 -14.98
C ASP A 381 11.65 13.22 -13.54
N GLN A 382 12.09 14.13 -12.69
CA GLN A 382 11.53 14.28 -11.35
C GLN A 382 10.05 14.72 -11.45
N LEU A 383 9.19 14.15 -10.61
CA LEU A 383 7.78 14.54 -10.53
C LEU A 383 7.66 16.05 -10.26
N GLN A 384 6.84 16.74 -11.05
CA GLN A 384 6.64 18.18 -10.96
C GLN A 384 5.25 18.50 -10.41
N LEU A 385 5.10 18.49 -9.10
CA LEU A 385 3.90 18.91 -8.36
C LEU A 385 4.29 19.91 -7.24
N PRO A 386 4.67 21.15 -7.57
CA PRO A 386 5.22 22.10 -6.60
C PRO A 386 4.25 22.43 -5.45
N GLU A 387 2.94 22.29 -5.67
CA GLU A 387 1.90 22.53 -4.67
C GLU A 387 1.95 21.56 -3.47
N PHE A 388 2.61 20.41 -3.62
CA PHE A 388 2.80 19.43 -2.53
C PHE A 388 4.26 19.29 -2.10
N GLU A 389 5.19 20.08 -2.63
CA GLU A 389 6.60 19.98 -2.23
C GLU A 389 6.85 20.66 -0.86
N PRO A 390 7.71 20.07 0.00
CA PRO A 390 8.31 18.74 -0.13
C PRO A 390 7.27 17.62 0.07
N TYR A 391 7.38 16.51 -0.66
CA TYR A 391 6.41 15.41 -0.57
C TYR A 391 6.56 14.56 0.70
N VAL A 392 7.75 14.54 1.30
CA VAL A 392 8.10 13.70 2.45
C VAL A 392 9.18 14.40 3.28
N MET A 393 9.15 14.17 4.59
CA MET A 393 10.18 14.66 5.50
C MET A 393 11.53 13.97 5.25
N ASP A 394 12.63 14.74 5.21
CA ASP A 394 13.98 14.23 4.88
C ASP A 394 14.49 13.16 5.86
N ASP A 395 14.09 13.22 7.12
CA ASP A 395 14.46 12.24 8.15
C ASP A 395 13.80 10.88 7.96
N LEU A 396 12.72 10.81 7.17
CA LEU A 396 12.02 9.58 6.81
C LEU A 396 12.54 8.94 5.52
N LEU A 397 13.41 9.61 4.76
CA LEU A 397 13.95 9.06 3.53
C LEU A 397 14.86 7.84 3.82
N PRO A 398 14.78 6.77 3.00
CA PRO A 398 15.73 5.66 3.05
C PRO A 398 17.17 6.12 2.76
N LYS A 399 18.06 5.95 3.74
CA LYS A 399 19.49 6.34 3.64
C LYS A 399 20.47 5.17 3.79
N ASP A 400 20.02 4.03 4.30
CA ASP A 400 20.86 2.85 4.52
C ASP A 400 20.77 1.88 3.33
N LYS A 401 21.88 1.25 2.95
CA LYS A 401 21.97 0.27 1.85
C LYS A 401 21.02 -0.91 1.96
N TRP A 402 20.58 -1.23 3.18
CA TRP A 402 19.64 -2.33 3.41
C TRP A 402 18.20 -1.87 3.56
N ASN A 403 17.97 -0.56 3.54
CA ASN A 403 16.65 -0.01 3.64
C ASN A 403 15.96 -0.02 2.28
N VAL A 404 15.35 -1.16 1.93
CA VAL A 404 14.48 -1.24 0.75
C VAL A 404 13.00 -1.04 1.12
N ARG A 405 12.73 -0.39 2.26
CA ARG A 405 11.36 -0.09 2.67
C ARG A 405 10.86 1.08 1.84
N ASN A 406 9.78 0.82 1.11
CA ASN A 406 9.08 1.85 0.38
C ASN A 406 8.22 2.69 1.34
N PHE A 407 7.53 2.04 2.28
CA PHE A 407 6.70 2.67 3.31
C PHE A 407 6.60 1.72 4.51
N GLY A 408 6.86 2.17 5.74
CA GLY A 408 6.80 1.32 6.93
C GLY A 408 7.96 1.56 7.89
N TRP A 409 8.35 0.54 8.65
CA TRP A 409 9.48 0.57 9.56
C TRP A 409 10.68 -0.20 9.01
N PHE A 410 11.86 0.37 9.18
CA PHE A 410 13.13 -0.26 8.85
C PHE A 410 13.95 -0.49 10.13
N THR A 411 14.60 -1.65 10.21
CA THR A 411 15.54 -1.99 11.28
C THR A 411 16.88 -2.29 10.65
N LYS A 412 17.93 -1.55 11.00
CA LYS A 412 19.28 -1.83 10.49
C LYS A 412 19.79 -3.17 11.02
N ASP A 413 19.60 -3.39 12.32
CA ASP A 413 19.79 -4.66 13.01
C ASP A 413 18.51 -4.99 13.78
N VAL A 414 18.11 -6.27 13.83
CA VAL A 414 16.87 -6.77 14.47
C VAL A 414 16.70 -6.33 15.93
N LEU A 415 17.77 -5.83 16.57
CA LEU A 415 17.82 -5.38 17.97
C LEU A 415 18.00 -3.86 18.14
N THR A 416 18.04 -3.09 17.06
CA THR A 416 18.31 -1.64 17.11
C THR A 416 17.09 -0.82 16.70
N ASP A 417 16.94 0.32 17.37
CA ASP A 417 15.88 1.35 17.25
C ASP A 417 15.25 1.40 15.85
N PRO A 418 14.09 0.73 15.63
CA PRO A 418 13.41 0.76 14.35
C PRO A 418 13.05 2.20 13.98
N LYS A 419 13.09 2.53 12.70
CA LYS A 419 12.73 3.86 12.22
C LYS A 419 11.62 3.82 11.18
N PRO A 420 10.64 4.74 11.24
CA PRO A 420 9.70 4.94 10.15
C PRO A 420 10.43 5.47 8.92
N ILE A 421 10.04 4.96 7.76
CA ILE A 421 10.66 5.23 6.48
C ILE A 421 9.59 5.38 5.40
N ILE A 422 9.78 6.38 4.54
CA ILE A 422 8.94 6.69 3.38
C ILE A 422 9.89 7.00 2.22
N SER A 423 9.87 6.17 1.18
CA SER A 423 10.66 6.41 -0.03
C SER A 423 10.10 7.57 -0.85
N THR A 424 10.94 8.19 -1.67
CA THR A 424 10.52 9.21 -2.64
C THR A 424 9.47 8.64 -3.60
N ARG A 425 9.59 7.38 -4.01
CA ARG A 425 8.56 6.69 -4.81
C ARG A 425 7.19 6.68 -4.11
N ALA A 426 7.11 6.27 -2.85
CA ALA A 426 5.85 6.27 -2.10
C ALA A 426 5.26 7.67 -1.99
N ALA A 427 6.09 8.65 -1.67
CA ALA A 427 5.67 10.03 -1.51
C ALA A 427 5.12 10.64 -2.81
N ASN A 428 5.81 10.39 -3.93
CA ASN A 428 5.38 10.83 -5.25
C ASN A 428 4.07 10.16 -5.69
N GLU A 429 3.89 8.87 -5.43
CA GLU A 429 2.62 8.18 -5.68
C GLU A 429 1.47 8.77 -4.86
N THR A 430 1.71 9.11 -3.59
CA THR A 430 0.71 9.77 -2.75
C THR A 430 0.37 11.17 -3.26
N ALA A 431 1.37 11.98 -3.64
CA ALA A 431 1.13 13.31 -4.20
C ALA A 431 0.34 13.24 -5.52
N SER A 432 0.72 12.32 -6.42
CA SER A 432 -0.02 12.10 -7.67
C SER A 432 -1.45 11.60 -7.41
N SER A 433 -1.65 10.77 -6.38
CA SER A 433 -2.97 10.28 -5.97
C SER A 433 -3.85 11.41 -5.44
N LEU A 434 -3.29 12.26 -4.57
CA LEU A 434 -4.00 13.40 -4.02
C LEU A 434 -4.41 14.39 -5.12
N LYS A 435 -3.49 14.69 -6.05
CA LYS A 435 -3.81 15.52 -7.23
C LYS A 435 -5.00 14.96 -8.00
N PHE A 436 -4.94 13.68 -8.34
CA PHE A 436 -6.01 13.02 -9.08
C PHE A 436 -7.35 13.07 -8.34
N ILE A 437 -7.34 12.84 -7.02
CA ILE A 437 -8.52 12.98 -6.16
C ILE A 437 -9.10 14.40 -6.25
N LYS A 438 -8.27 15.43 -6.09
CA LYS A 438 -8.71 16.83 -6.15
C LYS A 438 -9.24 17.23 -7.52
N GLU A 439 -8.71 16.68 -8.60
CA GLU A 439 -9.14 17.00 -9.97
C GLU A 439 -10.43 16.28 -10.39
N HIS A 440 -10.66 15.05 -9.89
CA HIS A 440 -11.72 14.18 -10.41
C HIS A 440 -12.85 13.89 -9.41
N TYR A 441 -12.65 14.18 -8.14
CA TYR A 441 -13.63 13.92 -7.08
C TYR A 441 -14.02 15.15 -6.26
N ALA A 442 -13.35 16.30 -6.42
CA ALA A 442 -13.82 17.54 -5.82
C ALA A 442 -15.07 18.05 -6.55
N ASN A 443 -16.19 18.15 -5.83
CA ASN A 443 -17.47 18.72 -6.31
C ASN A 443 -18.01 19.75 -5.32
#